data_AF-A0A922VDC7-F1
#
_entry.id   AF-A0A922VDC7-F1
#
_cell.length_a   1.000
_cell.length_b   1.000
_cell.length_c   1.000
_cell.angle_alpha   90.00
_cell.angle_beta   90.00
_cell.angle_gamma   90.00
#
_symmetry.space_group_name_H-M   'P 1'
#
loop_
_entity.id
_entity.type
_entity.pdbx_description
1 polymer ?
#
loop_
_entity_poly.entity_id
_entity_poly.type
_entity_poly.pdbx_seq_one_letter_code
_entity_poly.pdbx_strand_id
1 'polypeptide(L)'
;MRFARLLFWLFVLATVALLVGAPLALRTNAPSEAGIVERFVAPGPLSSAHRSLAGQCASCHTPLKGVEAKTCLSCHAGTEFGDKQSTMFHSQATQCSSCHVEHQGNQGIVQMSHAALLDPKNWSGPALQMQSRKPLATSGATLDCASCHSIRDKHLGLFGADCATCHSTDSWTIASYRHPSTNSTQCVECHKAPPSHYMEHFSMVSQRAAREKARVDQCYSCHTTDSFNNIRRRGWYDHH
;
A
#
# COMPACT_ATOMS: atom_id res chain seq x y z
N MET A 1 31.19 53.47 24.73
CA MET A 1 31.21 52.20 25.51
C MET A 1 29.84 51.55 25.72
N ARG A 2 28.75 52.30 25.94
CA ARG A 2 27.41 51.72 26.16
C ARG A 2 26.83 51.02 24.92
N PHE A 3 27.04 51.59 23.73
CA PHE A 3 26.53 51.03 22.47
C PHE A 3 27.18 49.70 22.07
N ALA A 4 28.50 49.58 22.22
CA ALA A 4 29.24 48.34 21.96
C ALA A 4 28.83 47.20 22.91
N ARG A 5 28.56 47.51 24.19
CA ARG A 5 28.01 46.53 25.14
C ARG A 5 26.60 46.08 24.76
N LEU A 6 25.78 47.00 24.24
CA LEU A 6 24.41 46.70 23.81
C LEU A 6 24.40 45.80 22.57
N LEU A 7 25.27 46.07 21.59
CA LEU A 7 25.47 45.20 20.42
C LEU A 7 26.03 43.83 20.80
N PHE A 8 26.96 43.75 21.77
CA PHE A 8 27.48 42.49 22.26
C PHE A 8 26.38 41.63 22.91
N TRP A 9 25.55 42.22 23.78
CA TRP A 9 24.44 41.49 24.41
C TRP A 9 23.35 41.08 23.42
N LEU A 10 23.06 41.92 22.41
CA LEU A 10 22.16 41.54 21.31
C LEU A 10 22.73 40.39 20.48
N PHE A 11 24.03 40.40 20.19
CA PHE A 11 24.68 39.30 19.48
C PHE A 11 24.61 38.01 20.30
N VAL A 12 24.92 38.06 21.60
CA VAL A 12 24.85 36.90 22.52
C VAL A 12 23.42 36.37 22.63
N LEU A 13 22.42 37.25 22.78
CA LEU A 13 21.02 36.82 22.83
C LEU A 13 20.55 36.23 21.50
N ALA A 14 20.95 36.81 20.37
CA ALA A 14 20.67 36.25 19.06
C ALA A 14 21.34 34.89 18.86
N THR A 15 22.60 34.71 19.31
CA THR A 15 23.28 33.41 19.22
C THR A 15 22.62 32.36 20.12
N VAL A 16 22.26 32.72 21.35
CA VAL A 16 21.53 31.81 22.26
C VAL A 16 20.15 31.47 21.70
N ALA A 17 19.42 32.44 21.15
CA ALA A 17 18.13 32.18 20.50
C ALA A 17 18.27 31.29 19.26
N LEU A 18 19.37 31.39 18.51
CA LEU A 18 19.63 30.52 17.36
C LEU A 18 20.07 29.12 17.79
N LEU A 19 20.94 29.02 18.81
CA LEU A 19 21.47 27.77 19.34
C LEU A 19 20.49 27.00 20.23
N VAL A 20 19.48 27.66 20.82
CA VAL A 20 18.47 27.05 21.70
C VAL A 20 17.08 27.02 21.03
N GLY A 21 16.72 28.05 20.26
CA GLY A 21 15.40 28.18 19.64
C GLY A 21 15.23 27.38 18.35
N ALA A 22 16.22 27.34 17.46
CA ALA A 22 16.20 26.47 16.29
C ALA A 22 16.07 24.96 16.64
N PRO A 23 16.78 24.45 17.67
CA PRO A 23 16.53 23.13 18.26
C PRO A 23 15.09 22.81 18.61
N LEU A 24 14.42 23.75 19.31
CA LEU A 24 13.10 23.53 19.89
C LEU A 24 12.01 23.58 18.82
N ALA A 25 12.25 24.37 17.76
CA ALA A 25 11.37 24.46 16.60
C ALA A 25 11.44 23.20 15.73
N LEU A 26 12.60 22.54 15.67
CA LEU A 26 12.78 21.24 15.03
C LEU A 26 12.30 20.14 16.00
N ARG A 27 11.00 19.82 15.94
CA ARG A 27 10.41 18.77 16.78
C ARG A 27 11.10 17.43 16.52
N THR A 28 11.76 16.89 17.54
CA THR A 28 12.44 15.61 17.46
C THR A 28 11.74 14.60 18.36
N ASN A 29 11.33 13.47 17.79
CA ASN A 29 10.64 12.39 18.51
C ASN A 29 11.63 11.37 19.10
N ALA A 30 12.80 11.84 19.53
CA ALA A 30 13.83 10.98 20.08
C ALA A 30 13.45 10.51 21.50
N PRO A 31 13.78 9.25 21.87
CA PRO A 31 13.53 8.73 23.21
C PRO A 31 14.09 9.63 24.32
N SER A 32 13.48 9.61 25.50
CA SER A 32 13.95 10.35 26.69
C SER A 32 15.37 9.99 27.13
N GLU A 33 15.88 8.85 26.68
CA GLU A 33 17.23 8.35 26.98
C GLU A 33 18.28 8.79 25.95
N ALA A 34 17.86 9.35 24.81
CA ALA A 34 18.77 9.76 23.74
C ALA A 34 19.56 11.01 24.14
N GLY A 35 20.86 11.01 23.84
CA GLY A 35 21.75 12.15 24.07
C GLY A 35 21.30 13.38 23.29
N ILE A 36 21.70 14.56 23.75
CA ILE A 36 21.23 15.85 23.21
C ILE A 36 21.43 15.92 21.69
N VAL A 37 22.57 15.45 21.17
CA VAL A 37 22.85 15.45 19.73
C VAL A 37 21.95 14.48 18.96
N GLU A 38 21.67 13.28 19.48
CA GLU A 38 20.76 12.33 18.81
C GLU A 38 19.34 12.86 18.69
N ARG A 39 18.90 13.68 19.65
CA ARG A 39 17.58 14.31 19.56
C ARG A 39 17.52 15.20 18.34
N PHE A 40 18.48 16.09 18.16
CA PHE A 40 18.51 17.04 17.05
C PHE A 40 18.58 16.43 15.65
N VAL A 41 19.11 15.22 15.52
CA VAL A 41 19.38 14.57 14.23
C VAL A 41 18.37 13.43 13.96
N ALA A 42 17.41 13.18 14.86
CA ALA A 42 16.43 12.11 14.71
C ALA A 42 15.49 12.36 13.51
N PRO A 43 15.55 11.55 12.43
CA PRO A 43 14.78 11.80 11.20
C PRO A 43 13.27 11.58 11.38
N GLY A 44 12.88 10.84 12.42
CA GLY A 44 11.52 10.42 12.70
C GLY A 44 11.49 9.11 13.50
N PRO A 45 10.30 8.69 13.97
CA PRO A 45 10.14 7.46 14.72
C PRO A 45 10.39 6.23 13.83
N LEU A 46 11.02 5.20 14.40
CA LEU A 46 11.16 3.91 13.73
C LEU A 46 9.80 3.22 13.57
N SER A 47 9.74 2.34 12.57
CA SER A 47 8.61 1.48 12.28
C SER A 47 8.27 0.56 13.45
N SER A 48 7.05 0.04 13.47
CA SER A 48 6.63 -0.94 14.48
C SER A 48 7.55 -2.17 14.53
N ALA A 49 8.07 -2.60 13.38
CA ALA A 49 8.96 -3.76 13.25
C ALA A 49 10.34 -3.52 13.90
N HIS A 50 10.87 -2.30 13.81
CA HIS A 50 12.19 -1.95 14.36
C HIS A 50 12.15 -1.08 15.62
N ARG A 51 10.98 -0.96 16.25
CA ARG A 51 10.78 -0.08 17.42
C ARG A 51 11.75 -0.37 18.56
N SER A 52 12.13 -1.63 18.76
CA SER A 52 13.09 -2.06 19.79
C SER A 52 14.52 -1.53 19.57
N LEU A 53 14.86 -1.10 18.35
CA LEU A 53 16.16 -0.53 17.99
C LEU A 53 16.21 0.99 18.20
N ALA A 54 15.17 1.58 18.82
CA ALA A 54 15.14 3.02 19.09
C ALA A 54 16.36 3.44 19.93
N GLY A 55 17.07 4.48 19.46
CA GLY A 55 18.31 4.98 20.09
C GLY A 55 19.58 4.20 19.72
N GLN A 56 19.48 3.07 19.00
CA GLN A 56 20.63 2.27 18.58
C GLN A 56 21.00 2.58 17.13
N CYS A 57 21.37 3.83 16.86
CA CYS A 57 21.61 4.34 15.50
C CYS A 57 22.66 3.51 14.73
N ALA A 58 23.72 3.09 15.43
CA ALA A 58 24.82 2.31 14.88
C ALA A 58 24.43 0.87 14.48
N SER A 59 23.26 0.38 14.92
CA SER A 59 22.73 -0.92 14.51
C SER A 59 22.30 -0.94 13.04
N CYS A 60 22.08 0.23 12.44
CA CYS A 60 21.70 0.37 11.02
C CYS A 60 22.68 1.26 10.23
N HIS A 61 23.24 2.28 10.86
CA HIS A 61 24.12 3.26 10.21
C HIS A 61 25.60 3.00 10.49
N THR A 62 26.38 2.89 9.41
CA THR A 62 27.84 2.94 9.46
C THR A 62 28.31 4.40 9.41
N PRO A 63 29.20 4.85 10.32
CA PRO A 63 29.74 6.21 10.30
C PRO A 63 30.27 6.60 8.91
N LEU A 64 29.87 7.78 8.43
CA LEU A 64 30.22 8.37 7.13
C LEU A 64 29.75 7.59 5.87
N LYS A 65 29.23 6.37 6.02
CA LYS A 65 28.76 5.53 4.90
C LYS A 65 27.23 5.39 4.84
N GLY A 66 26.53 5.68 5.94
CA GLY A 66 25.09 5.53 6.01
C GLY A 66 24.67 4.06 6.16
N VAL A 67 23.53 3.70 5.57
CA VAL A 67 22.96 2.34 5.70
C VAL A 67 23.47 1.46 4.56
N GLU A 68 24.12 0.35 4.92
CA GLU A 68 24.65 -0.64 3.99
C GLU A 68 23.76 -1.90 3.98
N ALA A 69 23.59 -2.55 2.83
CA ALA A 69 22.75 -3.75 2.71
C ALA A 69 23.18 -4.88 3.67
N LYS A 70 24.50 -5.03 3.90
CA LYS A 70 25.07 -6.03 4.83
C LYS A 70 24.53 -5.88 6.25
N THR A 71 24.21 -4.66 6.69
CA THR A 71 23.72 -4.38 8.04
C THR A 71 22.31 -4.92 8.19
N CYS A 72 21.46 -4.76 7.18
CA CYS A 72 20.13 -5.38 7.11
C CYS A 72 20.22 -6.91 7.15
N LEU A 73 21.11 -7.48 6.33
CA LEU A 73 21.31 -8.92 6.22
C LEU A 73 21.85 -9.56 7.50
N SER A 74 22.53 -8.82 8.38
CA SER A 74 23.03 -9.35 9.65
C SER A 74 21.91 -9.93 10.55
N CYS A 75 20.72 -9.35 10.50
CA CYS A 75 19.54 -9.84 11.22
C CYS A 75 18.60 -10.65 10.30
N HIS A 76 18.61 -10.35 9.00
CA HIS A 76 17.64 -10.89 8.05
C HIS A 76 18.18 -11.99 7.12
N ALA A 77 19.40 -12.48 7.34
CA ALA A 77 19.99 -13.55 6.52
C ALA A 77 19.15 -14.85 6.48
N GLY A 78 18.32 -15.08 7.52
CA GLY A 78 17.46 -16.27 7.64
C GLY A 78 15.99 -16.03 7.31
N THR A 79 15.61 -14.85 6.82
CA THR A 79 14.21 -14.59 6.44
C THR A 79 13.97 -14.86 4.97
N GLU A 80 12.82 -15.45 4.64
CA GLU A 80 12.39 -15.71 3.27
C GLU A 80 12.12 -14.38 2.54
N PHE A 81 13.09 -13.96 1.70
CA PHE A 81 12.98 -12.80 0.84
C PHE A 81 13.02 -13.22 -0.61
N GLY A 82 11.89 -13.09 -1.30
CA GLY A 82 11.82 -13.34 -2.74
C GLY A 82 11.32 -14.72 -3.14
N ASP A 83 10.96 -15.58 -2.17
CA ASP A 83 10.44 -16.92 -2.46
C ASP A 83 8.98 -16.92 -2.95
N LYS A 84 8.38 -15.74 -3.07
CA LYS A 84 6.99 -15.56 -3.51
C LYS A 84 6.97 -14.78 -4.80
N GLN A 85 6.02 -15.11 -5.67
CA GLN A 85 5.77 -14.41 -6.94
C GLN A 85 5.67 -12.90 -6.76
N SER A 86 4.96 -12.43 -5.72
CA SER A 86 4.81 -11.01 -5.42
C SER A 86 6.04 -10.34 -4.83
N THR A 87 7.12 -11.07 -4.54
CA THR A 87 8.37 -10.57 -3.98
C THR A 87 9.59 -10.86 -4.88
N MET A 88 9.35 -11.32 -6.12
CA MET A 88 10.39 -11.68 -7.10
C MET A 88 11.39 -10.54 -7.39
N PHE A 89 11.03 -9.28 -7.15
CA PHE A 89 11.94 -8.14 -7.28
C PHE A 89 13.19 -8.24 -6.39
N HIS A 90 13.16 -9.00 -5.29
CA HIS A 90 14.36 -9.25 -4.47
C HIS A 90 15.47 -9.99 -5.24
N SER A 91 15.16 -10.66 -6.35
CA SER A 91 16.16 -11.26 -7.23
C SER A 91 17.07 -10.24 -7.93
N GLN A 92 16.60 -9.00 -8.11
CA GLN A 92 17.34 -7.92 -8.78
C GLN A 92 17.67 -6.76 -7.85
N ALA A 93 16.95 -6.62 -6.73
CA ALA A 93 17.14 -5.55 -5.76
C ALA A 93 18.30 -5.85 -4.79
N THR A 94 19.44 -5.19 -4.98
CA THR A 94 20.62 -5.34 -4.11
C THR A 94 20.71 -4.29 -3.00
N GLN A 95 19.96 -3.17 -3.13
CA GLN A 95 19.92 -2.09 -2.15
C GLN A 95 18.57 -2.07 -1.43
N CYS A 96 18.49 -2.58 -0.20
CA CYS A 96 17.23 -2.67 0.55
C CYS A 96 16.55 -1.31 0.73
N SER A 97 17.34 -0.26 0.98
CA SER A 97 16.84 1.10 1.25
C SER A 97 16.32 1.85 0.02
N SER A 98 16.30 1.25 -1.18
CA SER A 98 15.62 1.81 -2.34
C SER A 98 14.10 1.69 -2.23
N CYS A 99 13.61 0.65 -1.53
CA CYS A 99 12.19 0.38 -1.32
C CYS A 99 11.81 0.29 0.17
N HIS A 100 12.75 -0.07 1.04
CA HIS A 100 12.53 -0.12 2.48
C HIS A 100 12.99 1.19 3.14
N VAL A 101 12.05 2.08 3.42
CA VAL A 101 12.31 3.39 4.05
C VAL A 101 11.92 3.35 5.52
N GLU A 102 12.89 3.58 6.39
CA GLU A 102 12.69 3.69 7.84
C GLU A 102 12.46 5.16 8.26
N HIS A 103 12.16 5.40 9.54
CA HIS A 103 11.85 6.69 10.15
C HIS A 103 10.47 7.29 9.80
N GLN A 104 9.57 6.47 9.25
CA GLN A 104 8.21 6.89 8.92
C GLN A 104 7.15 6.36 9.91
N GLY A 105 7.58 5.76 11.02
CA GLY A 105 6.68 5.22 12.04
C GLY A 105 5.69 4.19 11.48
N ASN A 106 4.39 4.46 11.65
CA ASN A 106 3.33 3.50 11.31
C ASN A 106 3.06 3.35 9.80
N GLN A 107 3.72 4.12 8.93
CA GLN A 107 3.52 4.05 7.48
C GLN A 107 4.04 2.73 6.87
N GLY A 108 4.70 1.89 7.67
CA GLY A 108 5.36 0.67 7.20
C GLY A 108 6.65 1.01 6.44
N ILE A 109 7.60 0.07 6.40
CA ILE A 109 8.89 0.33 5.75
C ILE A 109 8.83 0.18 4.24
N VAL A 110 7.86 -0.56 3.70
CA VAL A 110 7.82 -0.88 2.26
C VAL A 110 7.12 0.23 1.49
N GLN A 111 7.86 0.93 0.63
CA GLN A 111 7.37 1.89 -0.34
C GLN A 111 7.46 1.27 -1.74
N MET A 112 6.39 0.58 -2.15
CA MET A 112 6.33 -0.03 -3.49
C MET A 112 6.00 1.05 -4.53
N SER A 113 6.87 1.20 -5.53
CA SER A 113 6.66 2.09 -6.68
C SER A 113 6.59 1.27 -7.96
N HIS A 114 5.43 1.23 -8.60
CA HIS A 114 5.25 0.57 -9.89
C HIS A 114 6.13 1.20 -10.99
N ALA A 115 6.40 2.50 -10.91
CA ALA A 115 7.34 3.18 -11.80
C ALA A 115 8.79 2.73 -11.59
N ALA A 116 9.17 2.34 -10.35
CA ALA A 116 10.50 1.81 -10.07
C ALA A 116 10.75 0.44 -10.73
N LEU A 117 9.70 -0.33 -11.01
CA LEU A 117 9.79 -1.63 -11.67
C LEU A 117 10.23 -1.54 -13.14
N LEU A 118 10.09 -0.37 -13.76
CA LEU A 118 10.37 -0.18 -15.19
C LEU A 118 11.80 0.32 -15.48
N ASP A 119 12.57 0.71 -14.46
CA ASP A 119 13.94 1.20 -14.63
C ASP A 119 14.90 0.52 -13.63
N PRO A 120 15.82 -0.32 -14.11
CA PRO A 120 16.89 -0.92 -13.31
C PRO A 120 17.71 0.06 -12.45
N LYS A 121 17.80 1.34 -12.84
CA LYS A 121 18.54 2.38 -12.09
C LYS A 121 17.86 2.78 -10.78
N ASN A 122 16.58 2.46 -10.62
CA ASN A 122 15.83 2.74 -9.41
C ASN A 122 16.17 1.76 -8.27
N TRP A 123 16.83 0.64 -8.57
CA TRP A 123 17.24 -0.37 -7.60
C TRP A 123 18.66 -0.15 -7.04
N SER A 124 19.44 0.74 -7.67
CA SER A 124 20.87 0.92 -7.38
C SER A 124 21.20 2.04 -6.39
N GLY A 125 20.21 2.73 -5.81
CA GLY A 125 20.44 3.88 -4.93
C GLY A 125 19.42 4.06 -3.80
N PRO A 126 19.71 4.92 -2.80
CA PRO A 126 18.84 5.15 -1.65
C PRO A 126 17.53 5.86 -2.05
N ALA A 127 16.42 5.52 -1.39
CA ALA A 127 15.07 6.02 -1.71
C ALA A 127 14.92 7.55 -1.76
N LEU A 128 15.76 8.31 -1.04
CA LEU A 128 15.78 9.78 -1.11
C LEU A 128 16.10 10.30 -2.52
N GLN A 129 16.89 9.56 -3.30
CA GLN A 129 17.14 9.87 -4.71
C GLN A 129 15.97 9.46 -5.61
N MET A 130 15.19 8.45 -5.21
CA MET A 130 13.99 7.99 -5.93
C MET A 130 12.86 9.02 -5.84
N GLN A 131 12.60 9.56 -4.64
CA GLN A 131 11.53 10.55 -4.38
C GLN A 131 11.73 11.87 -5.14
N SER A 132 12.97 12.18 -5.53
CA SER A 132 13.32 13.40 -6.25
C SER A 132 13.09 13.30 -7.77
N ARG A 133 12.83 12.10 -8.29
CA ARG A 133 12.54 11.90 -9.72
C ARG A 133 11.03 11.98 -9.92
N LYS A 134 10.59 12.95 -10.71
CA LYS A 134 9.21 13.04 -11.16
C LYS A 134 8.85 11.70 -11.79
N PRO A 135 7.84 10.95 -11.28
CA PRO A 135 7.45 9.69 -11.88
C PRO A 135 7.17 9.97 -13.35
N LEU A 136 7.87 9.28 -14.24
CA LEU A 136 7.44 9.26 -15.64
C LEU A 136 6.00 8.76 -15.60
N ALA A 137 5.06 9.49 -16.21
CA ALA A 137 3.68 9.08 -16.32
C ALA A 137 3.69 7.71 -17.02
N THR A 138 3.63 6.67 -16.20
CA THR A 138 3.77 5.29 -16.62
C THR A 138 2.35 4.85 -16.82
N SER A 139 1.96 4.73 -18.09
CA SER A 139 0.71 4.07 -18.39
C SER A 139 0.81 2.66 -17.81
N GLY A 140 -0.12 2.28 -16.93
CA GLY A 140 -0.19 0.91 -16.40
C GLY A 140 -0.25 -0.16 -17.51
N ALA A 141 -0.52 0.24 -18.75
CA ALA A 141 -0.49 -0.59 -19.95
C ALA A 141 0.85 -1.26 -20.26
N THR A 142 1.99 -0.77 -19.74
CA THR A 142 3.29 -1.45 -19.92
C THR A 142 3.63 -2.44 -18.80
N LEU A 143 2.84 -2.51 -17.73
CA LEU A 143 3.09 -3.39 -16.59
C LEU A 143 2.21 -4.64 -16.66
N ASP A 144 2.83 -5.81 -16.65
CA ASP A 144 2.13 -7.08 -16.46
C ASP A 144 1.72 -7.23 -14.98
N CYS A 145 0.55 -6.68 -14.66
CA CYS A 145 0.00 -6.67 -13.31
C CYS A 145 -0.22 -8.11 -12.78
N ALA A 146 -0.71 -9.00 -13.65
CA ALA A 146 -1.05 -10.38 -13.30
C ALA A 146 0.19 -11.21 -12.94
N SER A 147 1.36 -10.89 -13.52
CA SER A 147 2.64 -11.55 -13.19
C SER A 147 2.97 -11.54 -11.70
N CYS A 148 2.47 -10.57 -10.94
CA CYS A 148 2.72 -10.44 -9.50
C CYS A 148 1.44 -10.48 -8.66
N HIS A 149 0.32 -9.99 -9.20
CA HIS A 149 -0.95 -9.81 -8.47
C HIS A 149 -2.02 -10.85 -8.80
N SER A 150 -1.75 -11.86 -9.62
CA SER A 150 -2.73 -12.92 -9.95
C SER A 150 -3.36 -13.58 -8.71
N ILE A 151 -2.57 -13.91 -7.69
CA ILE A 151 -3.08 -14.50 -6.43
C ILE A 151 -3.93 -13.50 -5.62
N ARG A 152 -3.77 -12.19 -5.88
CA ARG A 152 -4.50 -11.11 -5.22
C ARG A 152 -5.70 -10.64 -6.03
N ASP A 153 -5.95 -11.23 -7.20
CA ASP A 153 -7.08 -10.86 -8.04
C ASP A 153 -8.41 -11.26 -7.38
N LYS A 154 -9.17 -10.25 -6.96
CA LYS A 154 -10.50 -10.45 -6.38
C LYS A 154 -11.53 -10.89 -7.42
N HIS A 155 -11.23 -10.70 -8.71
CA HIS A 155 -12.07 -11.12 -9.81
C HIS A 155 -11.80 -12.56 -10.23
N LEU A 156 -10.84 -13.28 -9.63
CA LEU A 156 -10.60 -14.69 -9.91
C LEU A 156 -10.37 -14.98 -11.42
N GLY A 157 -9.75 -14.04 -12.15
CA GLY A 157 -9.41 -14.16 -13.57
C GLY A 157 -10.51 -13.77 -14.55
N LEU A 158 -11.70 -13.37 -14.09
CA LEU A 158 -12.88 -13.09 -14.95
C LEU A 158 -12.64 -12.01 -16.00
N PHE A 159 -11.84 -10.99 -15.67
CA PHE A 159 -11.56 -9.86 -16.56
C PHE A 159 -10.22 -9.98 -17.29
N GLY A 160 -9.58 -11.15 -17.24
CA GLY A 160 -8.25 -11.36 -17.81
C GLY A 160 -7.15 -10.59 -17.07
N ALA A 161 -6.06 -10.26 -17.78
CA ALA A 161 -4.88 -9.59 -17.22
C ALA A 161 -4.84 -8.07 -17.48
N ASP A 162 -5.83 -7.52 -18.18
CA ASP A 162 -5.88 -6.11 -18.60
C ASP A 162 -6.35 -5.17 -17.46
N CYS A 163 -5.74 -5.33 -16.28
CA CYS A 163 -6.12 -4.62 -15.05
C CYS A 163 -6.12 -3.09 -15.23
N ALA A 164 -5.21 -2.58 -16.05
CA ALA A 164 -5.04 -1.15 -16.34
C ALA A 164 -6.24 -0.50 -17.05
N THR A 165 -7.18 -1.29 -17.57
CA THR A 165 -8.44 -0.80 -18.16
C THR A 165 -9.36 -0.17 -17.13
N CYS A 166 -9.23 -0.59 -15.86
CA CYS A 166 -10.09 -0.13 -14.77
C CYS A 166 -9.28 0.42 -13.60
N HIS A 167 -8.13 -0.18 -13.29
CA HIS A 167 -7.30 0.20 -12.13
C HIS A 167 -6.11 1.04 -12.57
N SER A 168 -5.76 2.06 -11.78
CA SER A 168 -4.51 2.79 -11.95
C SER A 168 -3.52 2.47 -10.83
N THR A 169 -2.25 2.77 -11.04
CA THR A 169 -1.21 2.64 -10.02
C THR A 169 -1.38 3.63 -8.87
N ASP A 170 -2.09 4.73 -9.11
CA ASP A 170 -2.34 5.80 -8.13
C ASP A 170 -3.59 5.49 -7.29
N SER A 171 -4.59 4.82 -7.88
CA SER A 171 -5.79 4.37 -7.20
C SER A 171 -6.24 3.02 -7.76
N TRP A 172 -6.22 2.01 -6.88
CA TRP A 172 -6.82 0.71 -7.20
C TRP A 172 -8.35 0.74 -7.14
N THR A 173 -8.94 1.74 -6.49
CA THR A 173 -10.40 1.88 -6.41
C THR A 173 -10.92 2.53 -7.69
N ILE A 174 -11.94 1.92 -8.29
CA ILE A 174 -12.66 2.49 -9.43
C ILE A 174 -13.75 3.44 -8.94
N ALA A 175 -13.94 4.56 -9.63
CA ALA A 175 -14.98 5.53 -9.27
C ALA A 175 -16.40 4.97 -9.50
N SER A 176 -16.56 4.13 -10.53
CA SER A 176 -17.82 3.42 -10.81
C SER A 176 -17.58 2.23 -11.73
N TYR A 177 -18.46 1.23 -11.67
CA TYR A 177 -18.54 0.14 -12.63
C TYR A 177 -19.91 0.18 -13.33
N ARG A 178 -19.92 0.11 -14.65
CA ARG A 178 -21.15 -0.03 -15.42
C ARG A 178 -21.40 -1.52 -15.64
N HIS A 179 -22.51 -2.04 -15.10
CA HIS A 179 -22.95 -3.40 -15.41
C HIS A 179 -23.08 -3.60 -16.93
N PRO A 180 -22.86 -4.83 -17.44
CA PRO A 180 -23.15 -5.17 -18.83
C PRO A 180 -24.64 -4.94 -19.14
N SER A 181 -25.00 -5.09 -20.42
CA SER A 181 -26.39 -4.96 -20.90
C SER A 181 -27.38 -5.59 -19.91
N THR A 182 -28.51 -4.93 -19.66
CA THR A 182 -29.56 -5.45 -18.78
C THR A 182 -30.19 -6.75 -19.27
N ASN A 183 -29.89 -7.12 -20.53
CA ASN A 183 -30.26 -8.40 -21.13
C ASN A 183 -29.15 -9.47 -21.01
N SER A 184 -28.03 -9.18 -20.35
CA SER A 184 -26.96 -10.15 -20.12
C SER A 184 -27.45 -11.28 -19.22
N THR A 185 -27.12 -12.52 -19.60
CA THR A 185 -27.42 -13.74 -18.83
C THR A 185 -26.21 -14.27 -18.07
N GLN A 186 -25.04 -13.66 -18.25
CA GLN A 186 -23.76 -14.12 -17.70
C GLN A 186 -23.49 -13.52 -16.31
N CYS A 187 -24.47 -13.55 -15.41
CA CYS A 187 -24.37 -12.95 -14.08
C CYS A 187 -23.31 -13.64 -13.20
N VAL A 188 -23.16 -14.95 -13.38
CA VAL A 188 -22.24 -15.81 -12.60
C VAL A 188 -20.78 -15.61 -12.91
N GLU A 189 -20.47 -14.87 -13.97
CA GLU A 189 -19.12 -14.38 -14.17
C GLU A 189 -18.76 -13.54 -12.93
N CYS A 190 -19.51 -12.48 -12.62
CA CYS A 190 -19.14 -11.57 -11.54
C CYS A 190 -19.76 -11.87 -10.17
N HIS A 191 -20.93 -12.51 -10.12
CA HIS A 191 -21.69 -12.69 -8.88
C HIS A 191 -21.77 -14.16 -8.45
N LYS A 192 -21.65 -14.38 -7.14
CA LYS A 192 -21.89 -15.70 -6.54
C LYS A 192 -23.25 -15.71 -5.86
N ALA A 193 -24.02 -16.77 -6.10
CA ALA A 193 -25.26 -17.00 -5.37
C ALA A 193 -24.96 -17.17 -3.87
N PRO A 194 -25.87 -16.74 -2.97
CA PRO A 194 -25.67 -16.90 -1.53
C PRO A 194 -25.73 -18.39 -1.14
N PRO A 195 -25.17 -18.79 0.02
CA PRO A 195 -25.17 -20.18 0.49
C PRO A 195 -26.53 -20.89 0.44
N SER A 196 -27.63 -20.15 0.65
CA SER A 196 -29.01 -20.66 0.60
C SER A 196 -29.45 -21.17 -0.78
N HIS A 197 -28.76 -20.79 -1.85
CA HIS A 197 -29.06 -21.29 -3.20
C HIS A 197 -28.39 -22.63 -3.49
N TYR A 198 -27.52 -23.10 -2.60
CA TYR A 198 -26.96 -24.44 -2.69
C TYR A 198 -27.77 -25.36 -1.76
N MET A 199 -27.86 -26.64 -2.13
CA MET A 199 -28.70 -27.66 -1.47
C MET A 199 -30.22 -27.51 -1.75
N GLU A 200 -31.05 -28.31 -1.07
CA GLU A 200 -32.51 -28.40 -1.29
C GLU A 200 -33.28 -27.10 -1.01
N HIS A 201 -32.66 -26.10 -0.38
CA HIS A 201 -33.33 -24.84 -0.08
C HIS A 201 -33.69 -24.07 -1.37
N PHE A 202 -32.87 -24.18 -2.42
CA PHE A 202 -33.13 -23.54 -3.70
C PHE A 202 -34.36 -24.11 -4.42
N SER A 203 -34.45 -25.44 -4.50
CA SER A 203 -35.57 -26.14 -5.15
C SER A 203 -36.87 -26.02 -4.35
N MET A 204 -36.78 -26.04 -3.02
CA MET A 204 -37.95 -26.06 -2.13
C MET A 204 -38.49 -24.67 -1.80
N VAL A 205 -37.64 -23.64 -1.78
CA VAL A 205 -38.02 -22.28 -1.37
C VAL A 205 -37.85 -21.31 -2.53
N SER A 206 -36.63 -21.05 -2.99
CA SER A 206 -36.34 -19.97 -3.95
C SER A 206 -37.05 -20.16 -5.29
N GLN A 207 -36.99 -21.35 -5.89
CA GLN A 207 -37.69 -21.65 -7.16
C GLN A 207 -39.22 -21.55 -7.02
N ARG A 208 -39.77 -21.99 -5.87
CA ARG A 208 -41.22 -21.89 -5.60
C ARG A 208 -41.64 -20.43 -5.37
N ALA A 209 -40.82 -19.67 -4.66
CA ALA A 209 -41.01 -18.24 -4.47
C ALA A 209 -40.97 -17.49 -5.82
N ALA A 210 -40.01 -17.79 -6.69
CA ALA A 210 -39.93 -17.20 -8.02
C ALA A 210 -40.98 -17.75 -9.01
N ARG A 211 -41.61 -18.90 -8.72
CA ARG A 211 -42.44 -19.68 -9.65
C ARG A 211 -41.70 -20.01 -10.96
N GLU A 212 -40.42 -20.29 -10.87
CA GLU A 212 -39.54 -20.53 -12.01
C GLU A 212 -38.59 -21.71 -11.71
N LYS A 213 -38.38 -22.58 -12.70
CA LYS A 213 -37.43 -23.70 -12.58
C LYS A 213 -36.16 -23.32 -13.32
N ALA A 214 -35.12 -22.99 -12.57
CA ALA A 214 -33.85 -22.54 -13.11
C ALA A 214 -32.70 -23.23 -12.37
N ARG A 215 -31.54 -23.40 -12.99
CA ARG A 215 -30.32 -23.78 -12.26
C ARG A 215 -29.82 -22.59 -11.43
N VAL A 216 -28.98 -22.87 -10.43
CA VAL A 216 -28.43 -21.83 -9.53
C VAL A 216 -27.64 -20.77 -10.30
N ASP A 217 -26.99 -21.15 -11.40
CA ASP A 217 -26.23 -20.25 -12.27
C ASP A 217 -27.11 -19.36 -13.18
N GLN A 218 -28.41 -19.66 -13.29
CA GLN A 218 -29.33 -18.94 -14.15
C GLN A 218 -30.03 -17.79 -13.41
N CYS A 219 -29.25 -16.90 -12.81
CA CYS A 219 -29.75 -15.80 -11.97
C CYS A 219 -30.79 -14.95 -12.71
N TYR A 220 -30.57 -14.71 -14.01
CA TYR A 220 -31.42 -13.91 -14.89
C TYR A 220 -32.86 -14.43 -15.03
N SER A 221 -33.11 -15.72 -14.76
CA SER A 221 -34.45 -16.31 -14.84
C SER A 221 -35.37 -15.79 -13.73
N CYS A 222 -34.81 -15.49 -12.56
CA CYS A 222 -35.55 -15.08 -11.38
C CYS A 222 -35.30 -13.62 -11.00
N HIS A 223 -34.06 -13.13 -11.13
CA HIS A 223 -33.65 -11.82 -10.64
C HIS A 223 -33.61 -10.77 -11.75
N THR A 224 -33.77 -9.50 -11.36
CA THR A 224 -33.57 -8.33 -12.21
C THR A 224 -32.19 -7.69 -11.94
N THR A 225 -31.75 -6.78 -12.83
CA THR A 225 -30.41 -6.18 -12.76
C THR A 225 -30.33 -4.95 -11.84
N ASP A 226 -31.46 -4.42 -11.39
CA ASP A 226 -31.56 -3.31 -10.44
C ASP A 226 -31.46 -3.78 -8.97
N SER A 227 -31.95 -4.98 -8.66
CA SER A 227 -31.86 -5.56 -7.31
C SER A 227 -32.09 -7.07 -7.33
N PHE A 228 -31.26 -7.84 -6.62
CA PHE A 228 -31.49 -9.28 -6.43
C PHE A 228 -32.77 -9.57 -5.61
N ASN A 229 -33.23 -8.62 -4.78
CA ASN A 229 -34.48 -8.79 -4.04
C ASN A 229 -35.72 -8.53 -4.93
N ASN A 230 -35.55 -7.95 -6.11
CA ASN A 230 -36.62 -7.75 -7.06
C ASN A 230 -36.74 -8.98 -7.97
N ILE A 231 -37.73 -9.82 -7.70
CA ILE A 231 -37.95 -11.08 -8.41
C ILE A 231 -38.84 -10.83 -9.63
N ARG A 232 -38.39 -11.25 -10.81
CA ARG A 232 -39.13 -11.13 -12.07
C ARG A 232 -40.53 -11.70 -11.94
N ARG A 233 -41.53 -10.93 -12.39
CA ARG A 233 -42.96 -11.30 -12.39
C ARG A 233 -43.55 -11.50 -10.98
N ARG A 234 -42.82 -11.18 -9.91
CA ARG A 234 -43.25 -11.26 -8.50
C ARG A 234 -43.12 -9.92 -7.77
N GLY A 235 -42.10 -9.13 -8.09
CA GLY A 235 -41.78 -7.88 -7.42
C GLY A 235 -40.80 -8.10 -6.25
N TRP A 236 -40.76 -7.13 -5.34
CA TRP A 236 -39.84 -7.15 -4.19
C TRP A 236 -40.14 -8.32 -3.25
N TYR A 237 -39.10 -9.07 -2.90
CA TYR A 237 -39.16 -10.22 -2.01
C TYR A 237 -37.99 -10.16 -1.03
N ASP A 238 -38.31 -10.03 0.25
CA ASP A 238 -37.32 -10.02 1.34
C ASP A 238 -37.38 -11.36 2.09
N HIS A 239 -36.24 -12.02 2.16
CA HIS A 239 -36.06 -13.25 2.91
C HIS A 239 -35.29 -12.89 4.18
N HIS A 240 -36.03 -12.46 5.20
CA HIS A 240 -35.55 -12.30 6.58
C HIS A 240 -34.80 -13.56 7.04
#